data_AF-A9TBG6-F1
#
_entry.id   AF-A9TBG6-F1
#
_cell.length_a   1.000
_cell.length_b   1.000
_cell.length_c   1.000
_cell.angle_alpha   90.00
_cell.angle_beta   90.00
_cell.angle_gamma   90.00
#
_symmetry.space_group_name_H-M   'P 1'
#
loop_
_entity.id
_entity.type
_entity.pdbx_description
1 polymer ?
#
loop_
_entity_poly.entity_id
_entity_poly.type
_entity_poly.pdbx_seq_one_letter_code
_entity_poly.pdbx_strand_id
1 'polypeptide(L)'
;MDVSADSVDRAPITTSAVLMSSSKHIASKCGAENRAFLDCKKNDPNPEKCLQKGQNVTQCVISLLRELNTKCPKAMESYTKCMDYYSNEFELCRKEQREFEASCPP
;
A
#
# COMPACT_ATOMS: atom_id res chain seq x y z
N MET A 1 -18.27 -20.25 -13.07
CA MET A 1 -17.73 -19.09 -13.81
C MET A 1 -16.25 -19.03 -13.47
N ASP A 2 -15.49 -19.78 -14.25
CA ASP A 2 -14.03 -19.84 -14.19
C ASP A 2 -13.43 -18.45 -14.39
N VAL A 3 -12.70 -17.97 -13.39
CA VAL A 3 -11.75 -16.88 -13.58
C VAL A 3 -10.41 -17.54 -13.86
N SER A 4 -10.09 -17.64 -15.15
CA SER A 4 -8.79 -18.06 -15.65
C SER A 4 -7.66 -17.32 -14.93
N ALA A 5 -6.79 -18.10 -14.30
CA ALA A 5 -5.53 -17.66 -13.75
C ALA A 5 -4.56 -17.38 -14.91
N ASP A 6 -4.60 -16.16 -15.44
CA ASP A 6 -3.55 -15.66 -16.32
C ASP A 6 -2.41 -15.10 -15.46
N SER A 7 -1.20 -15.49 -15.80
CA SER A 7 0.06 -15.21 -15.11
C SER A 7 0.42 -13.72 -15.16
N VAL A 8 -0.13 -12.94 -14.22
CA VAL A 8 0.37 -11.61 -13.89
C VAL A 8 0.62 -11.58 -12.40
N ASP A 9 1.88 -11.32 -12.04
CA ASP A 9 2.40 -11.00 -10.71
C ASP A 9 1.36 -10.21 -9.89
N ARG A 10 0.54 -10.94 -9.11
CA ARG A 10 -0.69 -10.41 -8.54
C ARG A 10 -0.28 -9.57 -7.33
N ALA A 11 -0.35 -8.25 -7.49
CA ALA A 11 -0.26 -7.36 -6.34
C ALA A 11 -1.26 -7.83 -5.28
N PRO A 12 -0.88 -7.83 -3.99
CA PRO A 12 -1.80 -8.23 -2.94
C PRO A 12 -3.08 -7.39 -3.05
N ILE A 13 -4.22 -7.99 -2.69
CA ILE A 13 -5.50 -7.29 -2.68
C ILE A 13 -5.32 -6.03 -1.84
N THR A 14 -5.55 -4.86 -2.44
CA THR A 14 -5.35 -3.55 -1.80
C THR A 14 -6.48 -3.24 -0.83
N THR A 15 -6.58 -4.02 0.25
CA THR A 15 -7.50 -3.73 1.36
C THR A 15 -6.98 -2.56 2.20
N SER A 16 -7.86 -2.00 3.04
CA SER A 16 -7.47 -0.95 3.99
C SER A 16 -6.32 -1.41 4.91
N ALA A 17 -6.38 -2.66 5.40
CA ALA A 17 -5.33 -3.27 6.22
C ALA A 17 -3.97 -3.33 5.53
N VAL A 18 -3.93 -3.73 4.25
CA VAL A 18 -2.69 -3.78 3.46
C VAL A 18 -2.10 -2.38 3.27
N LEU A 19 -2.94 -1.40 2.91
CA LEU A 19 -2.51 -0.02 2.71
C LEU A 19 -2.01 0.62 4.01
N MET A 20 -2.71 0.38 5.13
CA MET A 20 -2.33 0.95 6.43
C MET A 20 -1.03 0.33 6.96
N SER A 21 -0.87 -0.99 6.84
CA SER A 21 0.36 -1.70 7.19
C SER A 21 1.56 -1.17 6.39
N SER A 22 1.34 -0.78 5.14
CA SER A 22 2.38 -0.30 4.22
C SER A 22 2.56 1.23 4.23
N SER A 23 1.82 1.97 5.05
CA SER A 23 1.75 3.44 5.01
C SER A 23 3.11 4.13 5.12
N LYS A 24 4.01 3.65 6.00
CA LYS A 24 5.39 4.16 6.12
C LYS A 24 6.20 3.96 4.84
N HIS A 25 6.09 2.78 4.22
CA HIS A 25 6.75 2.49 2.94
C HIS A 25 6.18 3.36 1.81
N ILE A 26 4.86 3.55 1.78
CA ILE A 26 4.20 4.41 0.79
C ILE A 26 4.69 5.85 0.91
N ALA A 27 4.82 6.37 2.14
CA ALA A 27 5.34 7.71 2.37
C ALA A 27 6.79 7.87 1.88
N SER A 28 7.64 6.87 2.12
CA SER A 28 9.05 6.84 1.69
C SER A 28 9.20 6.72 0.17
N LYS A 29 8.52 5.74 -0.44
CA LYS A 29 8.74 5.34 -1.85
C LYS A 29 7.83 6.06 -2.85
N CYS A 30 6.60 6.37 -2.47
CA CYS A 30 5.59 6.99 -3.35
C CYS A 30 5.22 8.42 -2.91
N GLY A 31 6.06 9.04 -2.06
CA GLY A 31 5.80 10.37 -1.52
C GLY A 31 5.76 11.48 -2.57
N ALA A 32 6.50 11.32 -3.69
CA ALA A 32 6.52 12.31 -4.77
C ALA A 32 5.20 12.31 -5.57
N GLU A 33 4.71 11.13 -5.95
CA GLU A 33 3.45 10.92 -6.65
C GLU A 33 2.27 11.40 -5.79
N ASN A 34 2.28 11.06 -4.49
CA ASN A 34 1.26 11.49 -3.54
C ASN A 34 1.20 13.02 -3.42
N ARG A 35 2.35 13.68 -3.24
CA ARG A 35 2.40 15.15 -3.18
C ARG A 35 1.88 15.78 -4.46
N ALA A 36 2.31 15.29 -5.62
CA ALA A 36 1.85 15.82 -6.90
C ALA A 36 0.32 15.71 -7.07
N PHE A 37 -0.28 14.59 -6.63
CA PHE A 37 -1.74 14.42 -6.65
C PHE A 37 -2.46 15.37 -5.69
N LEU A 38 -1.95 15.52 -4.47
CA LEU A 38 -2.51 16.45 -3.46
C LEU A 38 -2.41 17.91 -3.89
N ASP A 39 -1.28 18.33 -4.46
CA ASP A 39 -1.09 19.69 -4.98
C ASP A 39 -2.06 19.98 -6.13
N CYS A 40 -2.30 19.01 -7.00
CA CYS A 40 -3.31 19.13 -8.06
C CYS A 40 -4.71 19.32 -7.48
N LYS A 41 -5.11 18.48 -6.51
CA LYS A 41 -6.42 18.56 -5.83
C LYS A 41 -6.62 19.86 -5.05
N LYS A 42 -5.54 20.41 -4.50
CA LYS A 42 -5.57 21.71 -3.80
C LYS A 42 -5.82 22.86 -4.77
N ASN A 43 -5.28 22.78 -5.99
CA ASN A 43 -5.41 23.83 -7.00
C ASN A 43 -6.74 23.75 -7.77
N ASP A 44 -7.25 22.55 -8.02
CA ASP A 44 -8.50 22.33 -8.72
C ASP A 44 -9.26 21.12 -8.14
N PRO A 45 -10.49 21.31 -7.61
CA PRO A 45 -11.27 20.21 -7.03
C PRO A 45 -11.84 19.25 -8.09
N ASN A 46 -11.84 19.61 -9.39
CA ASN A 46 -12.37 18.77 -10.45
C ASN A 46 -11.59 17.44 -10.53
N PRO A 47 -12.24 16.28 -10.32
CA PRO A 47 -11.56 14.99 -10.29
C PRO A 47 -10.87 14.61 -11.62
N GLU A 48 -11.39 15.05 -12.76
CA GLU A 48 -10.82 14.70 -14.07
C GLU A 48 -9.45 15.34 -14.30
N LYS A 49 -9.23 16.55 -13.76
CA LYS A 49 -7.98 17.30 -13.95
C LYS A 49 -6.78 16.63 -13.28
N CYS A 50 -7.01 15.82 -12.26
CA CYS A 50 -5.97 15.13 -11.50
C CYS A 50 -5.92 13.62 -11.76
N LEU A 51 -6.70 13.10 -12.72
CA LEU A 51 -6.82 11.66 -12.96
C LEU A 51 -5.48 11.00 -13.28
N GLN A 52 -4.67 11.61 -14.15
CA GLN A 52 -3.34 11.09 -14.49
C GLN A 52 -2.43 10.98 -13.26
N LYS A 53 -2.45 11.97 -12.36
CA LYS A 53 -1.66 11.93 -11.13
C LYS A 53 -2.16 10.87 -10.16
N GLY A 54 -3.48 10.65 -10.10
CA GLY A 54 -4.09 9.57 -9.33
C GLY A 54 -3.71 8.17 -9.84
N GLN A 55 -3.63 8.01 -11.17
CA GLN A 55 -3.11 6.78 -11.80
C GLN A 55 -1.65 6.55 -11.43
N ASN A 56 -0.80 7.60 -11.47
CA ASN A 56 0.60 7.49 -11.08
C ASN A 56 0.77 7.07 -9.61
N VAL A 57 -0.03 7.63 -8.69
CA VAL A 57 -0.08 7.20 -7.28
C VAL A 57 -0.42 5.72 -7.18
N THR A 58 -1.51 5.31 -7.83
CA THR A 58 -1.98 3.92 -7.80
C THR A 58 -0.93 2.97 -8.35
N GLN A 59 -0.29 3.30 -9.45
CA GLN A 59 0.76 2.48 -10.06
C GLN A 59 1.98 2.34 -9.14
N CYS A 60 2.44 3.43 -8.53
CA CYS A 60 3.56 3.38 -7.58
C CYS A 60 3.23 2.47 -6.39
N VAL A 61 2.05 2.67 -5.78
CA VAL A 61 1.63 1.88 -4.61
C VAL A 61 1.47 0.41 -4.95
N ILE A 62 0.85 0.06 -6.07
CA ILE A 62 0.72 -1.34 -6.51
C ILE A 62 2.10 -1.99 -6.73
N SER A 63 3.04 -1.27 -7.34
CA SER A 63 4.41 -1.76 -7.54
C SER A 63 5.12 -2.01 -6.21
N LEU A 64 5.00 -1.08 -5.26
CA LEU A 64 5.55 -1.20 -3.92
C LEU A 64 4.97 -2.41 -3.18
N LEU A 65 3.65 -2.60 -3.24
CA LEU A 65 2.99 -3.72 -2.57
C LEU A 65 3.41 -5.08 -3.13
N ARG A 66 3.67 -5.18 -4.45
CA ARG A 66 4.29 -6.38 -5.03
C ARG A 66 5.67 -6.60 -4.44
N GLU A 67 6.52 -5.58 -4.43
CA GLU A 67 7.88 -5.66 -3.90
C GLU A 67 7.91 -6.14 -2.44
N LEU A 68 7.08 -5.56 -1.58
CA LEU A 68 6.98 -5.95 -0.17
C LEU A 68 6.49 -7.39 -0.01
N ASN A 69 5.48 -7.79 -0.79
CA ASN A 69 4.95 -9.15 -0.76
C ASN A 69 5.96 -10.19 -1.30
N THR A 70 6.87 -9.80 -2.19
CA THR A 70 7.96 -10.68 -2.65
C THR A 70 9.11 -10.75 -1.66
N LYS A 71 9.52 -9.61 -1.08
CA LYS A 71 10.72 -9.54 -0.21
C LYS A 71 10.48 -10.05 1.21
N CYS A 72 9.32 -9.74 1.79
CA CYS A 72 8.99 -10.07 3.18
C CYS A 72 7.55 -10.58 3.34
N PRO A 73 7.14 -11.62 2.59
CA PRO A 73 5.76 -12.11 2.55
C PRO A 73 5.20 -12.44 3.94
N LYS A 74 5.96 -13.18 4.76
CA LYS A 74 5.49 -13.65 6.07
C LYS A 74 5.26 -12.51 7.06
N ALA A 75 6.18 -11.55 7.11
CA ALA A 75 6.09 -10.44 8.04
C ALA A 75 4.98 -9.45 7.61
N MET A 76 4.86 -9.20 6.30
CA MET A 76 3.76 -8.40 5.74
C MET A 76 2.40 -9.04 5.99
N GLU A 77 2.27 -10.36 5.80
CA GLU A 77 1.03 -11.11 6.05
C GLU A 77 0.64 -11.05 7.53
N SER A 78 1.59 -11.29 8.44
CA SER A 78 1.34 -11.23 9.89
C SER A 78 0.83 -9.87 10.33
N TYR A 79 1.50 -8.80 9.87
CA TYR A 79 1.11 -7.44 10.24
C TYR A 79 -0.24 -7.05 9.61
N THR A 80 -0.44 -7.37 8.34
CA THR A 80 -1.73 -7.12 7.66
C THR A 80 -2.88 -7.84 8.35
N LYS A 81 -2.71 -9.10 8.76
CA LYS A 81 -3.73 -9.86 9.49
C LYS A 81 -4.07 -9.21 10.84
N CYS A 82 -3.05 -8.74 11.58
CA CYS A 82 -3.29 -8.01 12.82
C CYS A 82 -4.08 -6.71 12.57
N MET A 83 -3.66 -5.93 11.57
CA MET A 83 -4.33 -4.68 11.20
C MET A 83 -5.77 -4.91 10.74
N ASP A 84 -6.05 -5.99 10.01
CA ASP A 84 -7.41 -6.37 9.62
C ASP A 84 -8.26 -6.74 10.85
N TYR A 85 -7.72 -7.58 11.75
CA TYR A 85 -8.43 -8.02 12.96
C TYR A 85 -8.77 -6.86 13.91
N TYR A 86 -7.82 -5.94 14.12
CA TYR A 86 -8.00 -4.78 15.00
C TYR A 86 -8.46 -3.52 14.28
N SER A 87 -9.05 -3.64 13.09
CA SER A 87 -9.65 -2.50 12.35
C SER A 87 -8.69 -1.32 12.15
N ASN A 88 -7.43 -1.61 11.84
CA ASN A 88 -6.32 -0.69 11.65
C ASN A 88 -5.81 0.04 12.91
N GLU A 89 -6.08 -0.49 14.11
CA GLU A 89 -5.54 0.07 15.35
C GLU A 89 -4.06 -0.31 15.55
N PHE A 90 -3.17 0.64 15.29
CA PHE A 90 -1.73 0.43 15.33
C PHE A 90 -1.21 0.01 16.70
N GLU A 91 -1.76 0.54 17.79
CA GLU A 91 -1.26 0.25 19.15
C GLU A 91 -1.41 -1.23 19.51
N LEU A 92 -2.39 -1.92 18.92
CA LEU A 92 -2.64 -3.35 19.14
C LEU A 92 -1.73 -4.25 18.29
N CYS A 93 -1.01 -3.69 17.31
CA CYS A 93 -0.19 -4.43 16.34
C CYS A 93 1.30 -4.01 16.33
N ARG A 94 1.78 -3.32 17.38
CA ARG A 94 3.18 -2.84 17.45
C ARG A 94 4.22 -3.96 17.43
N LYS A 95 3.86 -5.18 17.83
CA LYS A 95 4.76 -6.33 17.78
C LYS A 95 5.02 -6.73 16.31
N GLU A 96 3.96 -7.01 15.57
CA GLU A 96 4.00 -7.40 14.16
C GLU A 96 4.59 -6.28 13.30
N GLN A 97 4.29 -5.02 13.63
CA GLN A 97 4.90 -3.86 12.98
C GLN A 97 6.43 -3.88 13.09
N ARG A 98 6.99 -4.11 14.29
CA ARG A 98 8.44 -4.16 14.50
C ARG A 98 9.09 -5.31 13.72
N GLU A 99 8.43 -6.47 13.67
CA GLU A 99 8.90 -7.62 12.90
C GLU A 99 8.89 -7.33 11.39
N PHE A 100 7.84 -6.66 10.91
CA PHE A 100 7.74 -6.22 9.51
C PHE A 100 8.83 -5.20 9.17
N GLU A 101 8.99 -4.13 9.96
CA GLU A 101 9.99 -3.07 9.72
C GLU A 101 11.43 -3.58 9.85
N ALA A 102 11.69 -4.58 10.69
CA ALA A 102 13.00 -5.23 10.77
C ALA A 102 13.30 -6.09 9.53
N SER A 103 12.29 -6.76 8.97
CA SER A 103 12.43 -7.60 7.76
C SER A 103 12.45 -6.78 6.48
N CYS A 104 11.73 -5.65 6.49
CA CYS A 104 11.55 -4.72 5.38
C CYS A 104 11.55 -3.29 5.93
N PRO A 105 12.71 -2.62 5.95
CA PRO A 105 12.76 -1.21 6.32
C PRO A 105 12.10 -0.31 5.26
N PRO A 106 11.37 0.75 5.65
CA PRO A 106 10.77 1.72 4.73
C PRO A 106 11.76 2.62 3.99
#